data_AF-A0A967YN49-F1
#
_entry.id   AF-A0A967YN49-F1
#
_cell.length_a   1.000
_cell.length_b   1.000
_cell.length_c   1.000
_cell.angle_alpha   90.00
_cell.angle_beta   90.00
_cell.angle_gamma   90.00
#
_symmetry.space_group_name_H-M   'P 1'
#
loop_
_entity.id
_entity.type
_entity.pdbx_description
1 polymer ?
#
loop_
_entity_poly.entity_id
_entity_poly.type
_entity_poly.pdbx_seq_one_letter_code
_entity_poly.pdbx_strand_id
1 'polypeptide(L)'
;AKPWRQKGTGRARAGSIRSPIWRGGGVTFAAKPRDYSQKVNRKMYRGAMRSILSELVRQDRLLILDEFRVDAPKTKQLAAKLAELELEDVLIVTEAFDENLALAARNLYWTTYIDAGQVNPVSLIAFDKVLITVPALKKIEEKLG
;
A
#
# COMPACT_ATOMS: atom_id res chain seq x y z
N ALA A 1 5.72 13.60 45.38
CA ALA A 1 5.75 14.53 46.54
C ALA A 1 5.61 15.98 46.04
N LYS A 2 4.98 16.85 46.84
CA LYS A 2 4.93 18.29 46.54
C LYS A 2 6.34 18.86 46.63
N PRO A 3 6.80 19.66 45.63
CA PRO A 3 8.13 20.28 45.69
C PRO A 3 8.31 21.21 46.90
N TRP A 4 7.22 21.84 47.36
CA TRP A 4 7.21 22.70 48.56
C TRP A 4 5.81 22.83 49.17
N ARG A 5 5.76 23.41 50.38
CA ARG A 5 4.52 23.72 51.13
C ARG A 5 3.61 24.71 50.39
N GLN A 6 2.30 24.65 50.65
CA GLN A 6 1.26 25.36 49.88
C GLN A 6 1.31 26.90 49.96
N LYS A 7 1.76 27.46 51.10
CA LYS A 7 1.81 28.90 51.36
C LYS A 7 3.15 29.28 52.04
N GLY A 8 3.52 30.56 51.97
CA GLY A 8 4.67 31.11 52.70
C GLY A 8 6.05 30.81 52.09
N THR A 9 6.14 30.60 50.77
CA THR A 9 7.41 30.37 50.05
C THR A 9 7.70 31.42 48.96
N GLY A 10 6.74 32.28 48.59
CA GLY A 10 6.86 33.26 47.50
C GLY A 10 6.89 32.67 46.08
N ARG A 11 7.02 31.35 45.94
CA ARG A 11 7.03 30.64 44.64
C ARG A 11 5.61 30.35 44.15
N ALA A 12 5.46 30.14 42.85
CA ALA A 12 4.22 29.60 42.27
C ALA A 12 3.85 28.26 42.93
N ARG A 13 2.55 27.92 42.97
CA ARG A 13 2.10 26.67 43.60
C ARG A 13 2.42 25.48 42.69
N ALA A 14 3.07 24.44 43.22
CA ALA A 14 3.40 23.22 42.49
C ALA A 14 2.94 21.97 43.26
N GLY A 15 2.25 21.06 42.56
CA GLY A 15 1.72 19.82 43.14
C GLY A 15 2.66 18.62 43.01
N SER A 16 3.48 18.58 41.96
CA SER A 16 4.38 17.45 41.64
C SER A 16 5.54 17.93 40.79
N ILE A 17 6.73 17.37 40.99
CA ILE A 17 7.90 17.56 40.10
C ILE A 17 7.67 16.93 38.71
N ARG A 18 6.70 16.00 38.59
CA ARG A 18 6.35 15.33 37.31
C ARG A 18 5.30 16.10 36.50
N SER A 19 4.91 17.30 36.92
CA SER A 19 3.94 18.13 36.20
C SER A 19 4.44 18.44 34.79
N PRO A 20 3.59 18.41 33.75
CA PRO A 20 4.03 18.67 32.38
C PRO A 20 4.49 20.10 32.12
N ILE A 21 4.24 21.02 33.06
CA ILE A 21 4.76 22.40 33.03
C ILE A 21 6.27 22.42 33.36
N TRP A 22 6.75 21.42 34.10
CA TRP A 22 8.15 21.33 34.51
C TRP A 22 9.00 20.67 33.43
N ARG A 23 10.24 21.16 33.28
CA ARG A 23 11.25 20.45 32.50
C ARG A 23 11.54 19.09 33.16
N GLY A 24 11.53 18.02 32.38
CA GLY A 24 11.63 16.64 32.89
C GLY A 24 10.33 16.09 33.50
N GLY A 25 9.23 16.85 33.43
CA GLY A 25 7.90 16.38 33.77
C GLY A 25 7.28 15.48 32.70
N GLY A 26 6.05 15.02 32.93
CA GLY A 26 5.32 14.21 31.96
C GLY A 26 4.90 15.00 30.70
N VAL A 27 4.32 14.32 29.72
CA VAL A 27 3.73 14.95 28.52
C VAL A 27 2.22 15.13 28.74
N THR A 28 1.68 16.33 28.51
CA THR A 28 0.26 16.67 28.78
C THR A 28 -0.72 15.74 28.07
N PHE A 29 -0.50 15.51 26.76
CA PHE A 29 -1.28 14.59 25.94
C PHE A 29 -0.36 13.51 25.38
N ALA A 30 0.17 12.66 26.26
CA ALA A 30 1.04 11.56 25.85
C ALA A 30 0.31 10.62 24.89
N ALA A 31 0.90 10.37 23.72
CA ALA A 31 0.36 9.43 22.76
C ALA A 31 0.36 8.00 23.32
N LYS A 32 -0.62 7.22 22.90
CA LYS A 32 -0.69 5.78 23.13
C LYS A 32 -0.78 5.07 21.78
N PRO A 33 -0.29 3.82 21.67
CA PRO A 33 -0.60 2.98 20.52
C PRO A 33 -2.12 2.95 20.30
N ARG A 34 -2.55 3.21 19.07
CA ARG A 34 -3.96 3.20 18.67
C ARG A 34 -4.08 2.70 17.24
N ASP A 35 -5.26 2.18 16.91
CA ASP A 35 -5.63 1.78 15.57
C ASP A 35 -6.13 2.99 14.77
N TYR A 36 -5.67 3.12 13.52
CA TYR A 36 -6.06 4.16 12.57
C TYR A 36 -6.90 3.61 11.41
N SER A 37 -7.29 2.34 11.47
CA SER A 37 -8.13 1.68 10.48
C SER A 37 -9.47 2.40 10.32
N GLN A 38 -9.87 2.62 9.06
CA GLN A 38 -11.14 3.24 8.72
C GLN A 38 -12.04 2.23 7.99
N LYS A 39 -13.32 2.20 8.37
CA LYS A 39 -14.30 1.34 7.70
C LYS A 39 -14.60 1.88 6.31
N VAL A 40 -14.24 1.12 5.28
CA VAL A 40 -14.67 1.35 3.90
C VAL A 40 -15.81 0.37 3.57
N ASN A 41 -16.95 0.90 3.13
CA ASN A 41 -18.08 0.06 2.74
C ASN A 41 -17.75 -0.73 1.47
N ARG A 42 -18.23 -1.98 1.40
CA ARG A 42 -17.96 -2.89 0.26
C ARG A 42 -18.37 -2.29 -1.09
N LYS A 43 -19.53 -1.62 -1.17
CA LYS A 43 -20.01 -0.96 -2.39
C LYS A 43 -19.14 0.24 -2.79
N MET A 44 -18.64 1.01 -1.82
CA MET A 44 -17.73 2.12 -2.08
C MET A 44 -16.40 1.61 -2.64
N TYR A 45 -15.84 0.57 -2.02
CA TYR A 45 -14.61 -0.06 -2.51
C TYR A 45 -14.76 -0.56 -3.96
N ARG A 46 -15.84 -1.31 -4.26
CA ARG A 46 -16.10 -1.76 -5.64
C ARG A 46 -16.32 -0.61 -6.62
N GLY A 47 -16.96 0.48 -6.18
CA GLY A 47 -17.14 1.69 -7.00
C GLY A 47 -15.80 2.36 -7.34
N ALA A 48 -14.91 2.49 -6.35
CA ALA A 48 -13.58 3.05 -6.54
C ALA A 48 -12.74 2.19 -7.50
N MET A 49 -12.72 0.87 -7.30
CA MET A 49 -11.99 -0.06 -8.18
C MET A 49 -12.45 0.02 -9.64
N ARG A 50 -13.77 0.03 -9.89
CA ARG A 50 -14.32 0.19 -11.24
C ARG A 50 -13.94 1.52 -11.88
N SER A 51 -13.96 2.60 -11.09
CA SER A 51 -13.56 3.93 -11.56
C SER A 51 -12.07 3.98 -11.92
N ILE A 52 -11.21 3.40 -11.08
CA ILE A 52 -9.76 3.32 -11.33
C ILE A 52 -9.47 2.52 -12.60
N LEU A 53 -10.07 1.33 -12.76
CA LEU A 53 -9.87 0.52 -13.97
C LEU A 53 -10.34 1.27 -15.23
N SER A 54 -11.45 2.00 -15.14
CA SER A 54 -11.94 2.84 -16.25
C SER A 54 -10.97 3.98 -16.59
N GLU A 55 -10.33 4.60 -15.59
CA GLU A 55 -9.29 5.62 -15.81
C GLU A 55 -8.02 5.02 -16.41
N LEU A 56 -7.59 3.83 -15.96
CA LEU A 56 -6.43 3.16 -16.53
C LEU A 56 -6.61 2.87 -18.03
N VAL A 57 -7.82 2.50 -18.44
CA VAL A 57 -8.16 2.35 -19.87
C VAL A 57 -8.11 3.70 -20.59
N ARG A 58 -8.74 4.75 -20.04
CA ARG A 58 -8.77 6.08 -20.67
C ARG A 58 -7.40 6.73 -20.84
N GLN A 59 -6.44 6.37 -20.00
CA GLN A 59 -5.07 6.88 -20.03
C GLN A 59 -4.10 5.96 -20.79
N ASP A 60 -4.60 4.92 -21.46
CA ASP A 60 -3.79 3.90 -22.14
C ASP A 60 -2.75 3.25 -21.20
N ARG A 61 -3.06 3.17 -19.90
CA ARG A 61 -2.19 2.58 -18.86
C ARG A 61 -2.45 1.11 -18.63
N LEU A 62 -3.59 0.60 -19.06
CA LEU A 62 -3.95 -0.82 -18.94
C LEU A 62 -3.47 -1.60 -20.17
N LEU A 63 -2.60 -2.58 -19.96
CA LEU A 63 -2.20 -3.56 -20.97
C LEU A 63 -2.82 -4.92 -20.63
N ILE A 64 -3.36 -5.59 -21.64
CA ILE A 64 -3.98 -6.91 -21.49
C ILE A 64 -3.22 -7.91 -22.35
N LEU A 65 -2.81 -9.03 -21.75
CA LEU A 65 -2.14 -10.14 -22.42
C LEU A 65 -2.89 -11.45 -22.16
N ASP A 66 -2.86 -12.39 -23.09
CA ASP A 66 -3.47 -13.71 -22.87
C ASP A 66 -2.80 -14.46 -21.72
N GLU A 67 -1.46 -14.47 -21.73
CA GLU A 67 -0.63 -15.15 -20.73
C GLU A 67 0.64 -14.34 -20.46
N PHE A 68 1.09 -14.34 -19.20
CA PHE A 68 2.37 -13.77 -18.81
C PHE A 68 3.06 -14.68 -17.79
N ARG A 69 4.11 -15.39 -18.23
CA ARG A 69 4.89 -16.34 -17.43
C ARG A 69 6.40 -16.17 -17.62
N VAL A 70 7.18 -16.68 -16.67
CA VAL A 70 8.64 -16.81 -16.73
C VAL A 70 9.02 -18.28 -16.47
N ASP A 71 9.83 -18.87 -17.35
CA ASP A 71 10.14 -20.31 -17.29
C ASP A 71 11.01 -20.67 -16.08
N ALA A 72 11.85 -19.74 -15.62
CA ALA A 72 12.70 -19.90 -14.46
C ALA A 72 12.63 -18.66 -13.55
N PRO A 73 12.88 -18.79 -12.24
CA PRO A 73 12.90 -17.67 -11.29
C PRO A 73 14.16 -16.81 -11.46
N LYS A 74 14.28 -16.15 -12.62
CA LYS A 74 15.44 -15.35 -13.02
C LYS A 74 15.00 -13.92 -13.35
N THR A 75 15.46 -12.98 -12.53
CA THR A 75 15.22 -11.52 -12.69
C THR A 75 15.58 -11.03 -14.10
N LYS A 76 16.68 -11.52 -14.67
CA LYS A 76 17.13 -11.17 -16.02
C LYS A 76 16.14 -11.56 -17.11
N GLN A 77 15.46 -12.71 -16.98
CA GLN A 77 14.45 -13.14 -17.96
C GLN A 77 13.22 -12.23 -17.90
N LEU A 78 12.76 -11.91 -16.68
CA LEU A 78 11.66 -10.98 -16.51
C LEU A 78 11.99 -9.59 -17.05
N ALA A 79 13.17 -9.05 -16.70
CA ALA A 79 13.60 -7.74 -17.18
C ALA A 79 13.71 -7.67 -18.70
N ALA A 80 14.23 -8.72 -19.36
CA ALA A 80 14.27 -8.80 -20.82
C ALA A 80 12.86 -8.79 -21.43
N LYS A 81 11.95 -9.60 -20.88
CA LYS A 81 10.56 -9.68 -21.35
C LYS A 81 9.78 -8.38 -21.16
N LEU A 82 10.03 -7.64 -20.07
CA LEU A 82 9.43 -6.32 -19.85
C LEU A 82 10.03 -5.26 -20.77
N ALA A 83 11.34 -5.34 -21.06
CA ALA A 83 12.00 -4.46 -22.01
C ALA A 83 11.50 -4.66 -23.46
N GLU A 84 11.21 -5.90 -23.87
CA GLU A 84 10.57 -6.20 -25.16
C GLU A 84 9.19 -5.56 -25.31
N LEU A 85 8.50 -5.32 -24.19
CA LEU A 85 7.20 -4.65 -24.14
C LEU A 85 7.33 -3.14 -23.87
N GLU A 86 8.55 -2.61 -23.77
CA GLU A 86 8.83 -1.20 -23.45
C GLU A 86 8.22 -0.77 -22.10
N LEU A 87 8.25 -1.66 -21.10
CA LEU A 87 7.69 -1.43 -19.77
C LEU A 87 8.79 -1.21 -18.73
N GLU A 88 8.85 -0.02 -18.14
CA GLU A 88 9.83 0.36 -17.12
C GLU A 88 9.25 0.55 -15.71
N ASP A 89 7.98 0.95 -15.57
CA ASP A 89 7.29 1.02 -14.27
C ASP A 89 5.92 0.35 -14.38
N VAL A 90 5.83 -0.89 -13.87
CA VAL A 90 4.70 -1.77 -14.19
C VAL A 90 4.26 -2.68 -13.05
N LEU A 91 2.95 -2.69 -12.83
CA LEU A 91 2.27 -3.72 -12.04
C LEU A 91 1.90 -4.90 -12.92
N ILE A 92 2.30 -6.11 -12.55
CA ILE A 92 1.94 -7.36 -13.22
C ILE A 92 0.87 -8.07 -12.40
N VAL A 93 -0.27 -8.38 -13.03
CA VAL A 93 -1.41 -9.05 -12.42
C VAL A 93 -1.76 -10.32 -13.16
N THR A 94 -1.69 -11.46 -12.47
CA THR A 94 -2.09 -12.78 -12.97
C THR A 94 -3.28 -13.33 -12.19
N GLU A 95 -3.89 -14.41 -12.67
CA GLU A 95 -5.07 -15.00 -12.04
C GLU A 95 -4.78 -15.63 -10.68
N ALA A 96 -3.65 -16.32 -10.59
CA ALA A 96 -3.23 -17.12 -9.46
C ALA A 96 -1.74 -16.92 -9.19
N PHE A 97 -1.31 -17.30 -7.99
CA PHE A 97 0.07 -17.17 -7.57
C PHE A 97 1.01 -17.97 -8.49
N ASP A 98 2.15 -17.37 -8.81
CA ASP A 98 3.20 -17.92 -9.66
C ASP A 98 4.52 -17.63 -8.92
N GLU A 99 5.17 -18.69 -8.46
CA GLU A 99 6.39 -18.59 -7.67
C GLU A 99 7.57 -18.07 -8.51
N ASN A 100 7.68 -18.48 -9.77
CA ASN A 100 8.75 -18.04 -10.64
C ASN A 100 8.67 -16.53 -10.87
N LEU A 101 7.46 -16.04 -11.13
CA LEU A 101 7.19 -14.63 -11.35
C LEU A 101 7.41 -13.81 -10.08
N ALA A 102 6.92 -14.29 -8.93
CA ALA A 102 7.13 -13.65 -7.64
C ALA A 102 8.62 -13.51 -7.31
N LEU A 103 9.41 -14.58 -7.49
CA LEU A 103 10.86 -14.57 -7.22
C LEU A 103 11.62 -13.70 -8.21
N ALA A 104 11.23 -13.71 -9.49
CA ALA A 104 11.87 -12.90 -10.53
C ALA A 104 11.57 -11.39 -10.36
N ALA A 105 10.36 -11.02 -9.92
CA ALA A 105 9.96 -9.62 -9.76
C ALA A 105 10.52 -8.98 -8.48
N ARG A 106 10.64 -9.72 -7.38
CA ARG A 106 10.96 -9.18 -6.04
C ARG A 106 12.23 -8.30 -5.96
N ASN A 107 13.23 -8.55 -6.81
CA ASN A 107 14.49 -7.80 -6.79
C ASN A 107 14.48 -6.55 -7.70
N LEU A 108 13.43 -6.34 -8.49
CA LEU A 108 13.27 -5.18 -9.36
C LEU A 108 12.40 -4.15 -8.63
N TYR A 109 12.93 -2.94 -8.41
CA TYR A 109 12.25 -1.92 -7.60
C TYR A 109 11.07 -1.24 -8.32
N TRP A 110 11.10 -1.24 -9.64
CA TRP A 110 10.15 -0.55 -10.52
C TRP A 110 9.03 -1.47 -11.04
N THR A 111 9.03 -2.73 -10.63
CA THR A 111 7.92 -3.64 -10.95
C THR A 111 7.49 -4.41 -9.73
N THR A 112 6.23 -4.79 -9.70
CA THR A 112 5.71 -5.69 -8.67
C THR A 112 4.75 -6.68 -9.31
N TYR A 113 4.74 -7.87 -8.72
CA TYR A 113 3.84 -8.95 -9.09
C TYR A 113 2.77 -9.13 -8.00
N ILE A 114 1.51 -9.22 -8.40
CA ILE A 114 0.41 -9.62 -7.53
C ILE A 114 -0.55 -10.57 -8.26
N ASP A 115 -1.26 -11.41 -7.50
CA ASP A 115 -2.40 -12.14 -8.05
C ASP A 115 -3.68 -11.29 -8.01
N ALA A 116 -4.68 -11.67 -8.82
CA ALA A 116 -5.97 -10.98 -8.93
C ALA A 116 -6.71 -10.82 -7.58
N GLY A 117 -6.45 -11.70 -6.61
CA GLY A 117 -7.01 -11.62 -5.26
C GLY A 117 -6.48 -10.42 -4.46
N GLN A 118 -5.22 -10.05 -4.67
CA GLN A 118 -4.49 -9.01 -3.94
C GLN A 118 -4.61 -7.61 -4.55
N VAL A 119 -5.27 -7.48 -5.70
CA VAL A 119 -5.48 -6.19 -6.38
C VAL A 119 -6.21 -5.22 -5.45
N ASN A 120 -5.61 -4.06 -5.29
CA ASN A 120 -6.08 -2.99 -4.41
C ASN A 120 -5.89 -1.61 -5.08
N PRO A 121 -6.61 -0.57 -4.61
CA PRO A 121 -6.55 0.75 -5.23
C PRO A 121 -5.15 1.37 -5.28
N VAL A 122 -4.34 1.16 -4.24
CA VAL A 122 -3.00 1.76 -4.15
C VAL A 122 -2.10 1.15 -5.22
N SER A 123 -2.05 -0.19 -5.31
CA SER A 123 -1.24 -0.86 -6.32
C SER A 123 -1.66 -0.48 -7.74
N LEU A 124 -2.96 -0.33 -8.03
CA LEU A 124 -3.41 0.06 -9.38
C LEU A 124 -3.02 1.50 -9.78
N ILE A 125 -2.81 2.39 -8.81
CA ILE A 125 -2.47 3.79 -9.07
C ILE A 125 -0.95 4.02 -9.05
N ALA A 126 -0.22 3.23 -8.25
CA ALA A 126 1.18 3.45 -7.93
C ALA A 126 2.17 3.23 -9.08
N PHE A 127 1.80 2.48 -10.12
CA PHE A 127 2.67 2.15 -11.26
C PHE A 127 2.17 2.83 -12.53
N ASP A 128 3.07 3.29 -13.40
CA ASP A 128 2.71 3.94 -14.66
C ASP A 128 1.87 3.05 -15.58
N LYS A 129 2.24 1.77 -15.72
CA LYS A 129 1.47 0.79 -16.49
C LYS A 129 0.96 -0.35 -15.60
N VAL A 130 -0.18 -0.92 -15.98
CA VAL A 130 -0.75 -2.10 -15.33
C VAL A 130 -0.96 -3.18 -16.40
N LEU A 131 -0.22 -4.27 -16.30
CA LEU A 131 -0.32 -5.44 -17.15
C LEU A 131 -1.20 -6.48 -16.46
N ILE A 132 -2.33 -6.84 -17.07
CA ILE A 132 -3.27 -7.83 -16.54
C ILE A 132 -3.43 -8.98 -17.53
N THR A 133 -3.37 -10.22 -17.07
CA THR A 133 -3.68 -11.37 -17.94
C THR A 133 -5.19 -11.52 -18.15
N VAL A 134 -5.61 -12.03 -19.31
CA VAL A 134 -7.05 -12.25 -19.61
C VAL A 134 -7.76 -13.06 -18.51
N PRO A 135 -7.18 -14.16 -17.98
CA PRO A 135 -7.81 -14.88 -16.87
C PRO A 135 -7.91 -14.05 -15.58
N ALA A 136 -6.90 -13.22 -15.29
CA ALA A 136 -6.94 -12.31 -14.14
C ALA A 136 -8.05 -11.26 -14.28
N LEU A 137 -8.22 -10.71 -15.49
CA LEU A 137 -9.24 -9.71 -15.78
C LEU A 137 -10.65 -10.25 -15.53
N LYS A 138 -10.94 -11.48 -15.96
CA LYS A 138 -12.23 -12.15 -15.72
C LYS A 138 -12.53 -12.29 -14.22
N LYS A 139 -11.52 -12.71 -13.44
CA LYS A 139 -11.64 -12.85 -11.99
C LYS A 139 -11.86 -11.50 -11.28
N ILE A 140 -11.24 -10.43 -11.79
CA ILE A 140 -11.47 -9.06 -11.30
C ILE A 140 -12.90 -8.60 -11.64
N GLU A 141 -13.36 -8.86 -12.86
CA GLU A 141 -14.71 -8.55 -13.31
C GLU A 141 -15.76 -9.22 -12.42
N GLU A 142 -15.66 -10.52 -12.16
CA GLU A 142 -16.56 -11.27 -11.27
C GLU A 142 -16.60 -10.68 -9.84
N LYS A 143 -15.46 -10.18 -9.33
CA LYS A 143 -15.36 -9.59 -7.99
C LYS A 143 -15.97 -8.19 -7.90
N LEU A 144 -15.95 -7.44 -9.01
CA LEU A 144 -16.38 -6.05 -9.09
C LEU A 144 -17.80 -5.87 -9.65
N GLY A 145 -18.31 -6.89 -10.35
CA GLY A 145 -19.70 -7.04 -10.76
C GLY A 145 -20.72 -6.96 -9.63
#